data_AF-A0A2K4X7F8-F1
#
_entry.id   AF-A0A2K4X7F8-F1
#
_cell.length_a   1.000
_cell.length_b   1.000
_cell.length_c   1.000
_cell.angle_alpha   90.00
_cell.angle_beta   90.00
_cell.angle_gamma   90.00
#
_symmetry.space_group_name_H-M   'P 1'
#
loop_
_entity.id
_entity.type
_entity.pdbx_description
1 polymer ?
#
loop_
_entity_poly.entity_id
_entity_poly.type
_entity_poly.pdbx_seq_one_letter_code
_entity_poly.pdbx_strand_id
1 'polypeptide(L)'
;MALVTGSARSEAMPILKGLGFYELFDTVVTKDDVTNPKPAGDPYLLALKHIDVAPEHAIAVEDTFTGVCAANNAHVHVVAIANHHTVDHDFSKATYRMKNLGEFWQWVQSQL
;
A
#
# COMPACT_ATOMS: atom_id res chain seq x y z
N MET A 1 0.20 5.89 -10.17
CA MET A 1 -0.09 5.12 -8.92
C MET A 1 0.86 3.94 -8.82
N ALA A 2 1.23 3.51 -7.61
CA ALA A 2 2.07 2.32 -7.40
C ALA A 2 1.31 1.24 -6.62
N LEU A 3 1.62 -0.04 -6.87
CA LEU A 3 1.16 -1.17 -6.07
C LEU A 3 2.32 -1.77 -5.27
N VAL A 4 2.12 -1.98 -3.97
CA VAL A 4 3.06 -2.67 -3.09
C VAL A 4 2.37 -3.86 -2.45
N THR A 5 2.79 -5.08 -2.77
CA THR A 5 2.15 -6.32 -2.29
C THR A 5 3.12 -7.25 -1.57
N GLY A 6 2.60 -8.01 -0.60
CA GLY A 6 3.33 -9.11 0.05
C GLY A 6 3.30 -10.43 -0.74
N SER A 7 2.58 -10.49 -1.86
CA SER A 7 2.56 -11.67 -2.76
C SER A 7 3.84 -11.79 -3.58
N ALA A 8 4.11 -13.00 -4.08
CA ALA A 8 5.13 -13.20 -5.09
C ALA A 8 4.70 -12.57 -6.42
N ARG A 9 5.66 -12.21 -7.27
CA ARG A 9 5.39 -11.68 -8.62
C ARG A 9 4.63 -12.69 -9.49
N SER A 10 4.94 -13.97 -9.35
CA SER A 10 4.24 -15.06 -10.04
C SER A 10 2.76 -15.17 -9.66
N GLU A 11 2.38 -14.74 -8.45
CA GLU A 11 0.99 -14.76 -7.96
C GLU A 11 0.24 -13.48 -8.34
N ALA A 12 0.89 -12.32 -8.16
CA ALA A 12 0.25 -11.01 -8.35
C ALA A 12 -0.01 -10.68 -9.83
N MET A 13 0.95 -10.96 -10.71
CA MET A 13 0.89 -10.52 -12.10
C MET A 13 -0.27 -11.14 -12.90
N PRO A 14 -0.57 -12.46 -12.80
CA PRO A 14 -1.72 -13.05 -13.48
C PRO A 14 -3.05 -12.44 -13.04
N ILE A 15 -3.21 -12.16 -11.75
CA ILE A 15 -4.44 -11.55 -11.20
C ILE A 15 -4.60 -10.12 -11.73
N LEU A 16 -3.56 -9.29 -11.63
CA LEU A 16 -3.58 -7.90 -12.09
C LEU A 16 -3.88 -7.81 -13.59
N LYS A 17 -3.26 -8.67 -14.40
CA LYS A 17 -3.49 -8.71 -15.85
C LYS A 17 -4.88 -9.26 -16.19
N GLY A 18 -5.31 -10.33 -15.52
CA GLY A 18 -6.63 -10.93 -15.73
C GLY A 18 -7.79 -10.00 -15.38
N LEU A 19 -7.61 -9.13 -14.37
CA LEU A 19 -8.58 -8.09 -14.00
C LEU A 19 -8.43 -6.79 -14.79
N GLY A 20 -7.41 -6.65 -15.64
CA GLY A 20 -7.13 -5.42 -16.39
C GLY A 20 -6.60 -4.26 -15.54
N PHE A 21 -6.13 -4.53 -14.32
CA PHE A 21 -5.65 -3.50 -13.38
C PHE A 21 -4.16 -3.21 -13.50
N TYR A 22 -3.40 -4.04 -14.21
CA TYR A 22 -1.96 -3.85 -14.36
C TYR A 22 -1.60 -2.45 -14.90
N GLU A 23 -2.34 -1.97 -15.90
CA GLU A 23 -2.10 -0.66 -16.55
C GLU A 23 -2.50 0.55 -15.68
N LEU A 24 -3.13 0.34 -14.51
CA LEU A 24 -3.45 1.41 -13.57
C LEU A 24 -2.23 1.85 -12.74
N PHE A 25 -1.17 1.03 -12.73
CA PHE A 25 0.00 1.24 -11.89
C PHE A 25 1.24 1.53 -12.73
N ASP A 26 1.94 2.62 -12.42
CA ASP A 26 3.24 2.96 -13.00
C ASP A 26 4.32 1.95 -12.57
N THR A 27 4.14 1.32 -11.41
CA THR A 27 5.02 0.28 -10.88
C THR A 27 4.26 -0.71 -10.01
N VAL A 28 4.69 -1.97 -10.04
CA VAL A 28 4.25 -3.04 -9.13
C VAL A 28 5.48 -3.59 -8.41
N VAL A 29 5.53 -3.39 -7.09
CA VAL A 29 6.55 -3.94 -6.19
C VAL A 29 5.94 -5.09 -5.40
N THR A 30 6.65 -6.21 -5.39
CA THR A 30 6.28 -7.49 -4.79
C THR A 30 7.34 -7.89 -3.76
N LYS A 31 7.09 -8.97 -2.99
CA LYS A 31 8.10 -9.46 -2.03
C LYS A 31 9.40 -9.91 -2.69
N ASP A 32 9.35 -10.27 -3.98
CA ASP A 32 10.50 -10.79 -4.73
C ASP A 32 11.46 -9.67 -5.18
N ASP A 33 11.02 -8.41 -5.14
CA ASP A 33 11.80 -7.26 -5.64
C ASP A 33 12.68 -6.62 -4.56
N VAL A 34 12.60 -7.09 -3.32
CA VAL A 34 13.31 -6.53 -2.16
C VAL A 34 13.97 -7.61 -1.31
N THR A 35 15.01 -7.23 -0.57
CA THR A 35 15.64 -8.12 0.41
C THR A 35 14.78 -8.28 1.65
N ASN A 36 14.18 -7.18 2.14
CA ASN A 36 13.33 -7.19 3.34
C ASN A 36 11.88 -6.90 2.94
N PRO A 37 10.98 -7.89 2.92
CA PRO A 37 9.56 -7.65 2.61
C PRO A 37 8.82 -7.01 3.79
N LYS A 38 7.53 -6.68 3.59
CA LYS A 38 6.64 -6.19 4.67
C LYS A 38 6.76 -7.09 5.91
N PRO A 39 6.95 -6.55 7.13
CA PRO A 39 6.71 -5.18 7.56
C PRO A 39 7.90 -4.20 7.41
N ALA A 40 8.99 -4.58 6.73
CA ALA A 40 10.06 -3.63 6.44
C ALA A 40 9.58 -2.55 5.44
N GLY A 41 10.23 -1.39 5.47
CA GLY A 41 9.88 -0.25 4.61
C GLY A 41 10.38 -0.36 3.17
N ASP A 42 11.31 -1.28 2.89
CA ASP A 42 11.98 -1.45 1.61
C ASP A 42 11.03 -1.51 0.40
N PRO A 43 9.89 -2.23 0.43
CA PRO A 43 8.96 -2.26 -0.70
C PRO A 43 8.36 -0.89 -1.04
N TYR A 44 8.04 -0.08 -0.03
CA TYR A 44 7.49 1.27 -0.22
C TYR A 44 8.56 2.23 -0.72
N LEU A 45 9.76 2.18 -0.14
CA LEU A 45 10.89 3.00 -0.60
C LEU A 45 11.27 2.70 -2.05
N LEU A 46 11.23 1.42 -2.47
CA LEU A 46 11.45 1.03 -3.85
C LEU A 46 10.35 1.56 -4.78
N ALA A 47 9.07 1.43 -4.38
CA ALA A 47 7.95 1.93 -5.17
C ALA A 47 8.01 3.45 -5.36
N LEU A 48 8.28 4.19 -4.29
CA LEU A 48 8.46 5.65 -4.30
C LEU A 48 9.59 6.08 -5.24
N LYS A 49 10.72 5.37 -5.19
CA LYS A 49 11.85 5.62 -6.09
C LYS A 49 11.46 5.42 -7.57
N HIS A 50 10.67 4.40 -7.88
CA HIS A 50 10.25 4.14 -9.27
C HIS A 50 9.31 5.22 -9.82
N ILE A 51 8.49 5.83 -8.97
CA ILE A 51 7.56 6.89 -9.37
C ILE A 51 8.08 8.32 -9.12
N ASP A 52 9.33 8.45 -8.64
CA ASP A 52 9.99 9.72 -8.31
C ASP A 52 9.19 10.61 -7.35
N VAL A 53 8.69 10.01 -6.26
CA VAL A 53 7.88 10.70 -5.22
C VAL A 53 8.56 10.58 -3.86
N ALA A 54 8.62 11.67 -3.11
CA ALA A 54 9.09 11.67 -1.71
C ALA A 54 8.03 11.06 -0.77
N PRO A 55 8.42 10.35 0.31
CA PRO A 55 7.47 9.69 1.22
C PRO A 55 6.36 10.61 1.75
N GLU A 56 6.69 11.86 2.07
CA GLU A 56 5.77 12.89 2.59
C GLU A 56 4.72 13.35 1.55
N HIS A 57 4.96 13.10 0.27
CA HIS A 57 4.04 13.41 -0.83
C HIS A 57 3.22 12.18 -1.28
N ALA A 58 3.31 11.07 -0.55
CA ALA A 58 2.59 9.84 -0.84
C ALA A 58 1.65 9.45 0.30
N ILE A 59 0.57 8.77 -0.07
CA ILE A 59 -0.35 8.14 0.87
C ILE A 59 -0.53 6.67 0.49
N ALA A 60 -0.33 5.78 1.46
CA ALA A 60 -0.57 4.36 1.36
C ALA A 60 -1.97 4.02 1.86
N VAL A 61 -2.59 3.00 1.26
CA VAL A 61 -3.86 2.42 1.71
C VAL A 61 -3.62 0.94 2.00
N GLU A 62 -3.84 0.52 3.23
CA GLU A 62 -3.52 -0.83 3.70
C GLU A 62 -4.64 -1.42 4.53
N ASP A 63 -4.81 -2.73 4.45
CA ASP A 63 -5.79 -3.50 5.22
C ASP A 63 -5.14 -4.44 6.24
N THR A 64 -3.81 -4.53 6.30
CA THR A 64 -3.08 -5.45 7.18
C THR A 64 -2.11 -4.74 8.13
N PHE A 65 -1.85 -5.35 9.29
CA PHE A 65 -0.83 -4.86 10.24
C PHE A 65 0.56 -4.75 9.59
N THR A 66 0.96 -5.77 8.82
CA THR A 66 2.28 -5.79 8.16
C THR A 66 2.39 -4.72 7.09
N GLY A 67 1.31 -4.45 6.35
CA GLY A 67 1.19 -3.35 5.41
C GLY A 67 1.33 -1.98 6.06
N VAL A 68 0.54 -1.71 7.09
CA VAL A 68 0.61 -0.45 7.84
C VAL A 68 1.99 -0.24 8.46
N CYS A 69 2.60 -1.28 9.03
CA CYS A 69 3.97 -1.19 9.52
C CYS A 69 4.97 -0.86 8.42
N ALA A 70 4.87 -1.49 7.25
CA ALA A 70 5.77 -1.24 6.12
C ALA A 70 5.69 0.21 5.62
N ALA A 71 4.47 0.73 5.41
CA ALA A 71 4.26 2.11 5.00
C ALA A 71 4.81 3.11 6.04
N ASN A 72 4.47 2.91 7.31
CA ASN A 72 4.96 3.74 8.40
C ASN A 72 6.50 3.69 8.53
N ASN A 73 7.10 2.51 8.41
CA ASN A 73 8.56 2.33 8.48
C ASN A 73 9.29 2.97 7.28
N ALA A 74 8.59 3.21 6.16
CA ALA A 74 9.07 3.98 5.02
C ALA A 74 8.75 5.48 5.13
N HIS A 75 8.22 5.94 6.27
CA HIS A 75 7.77 7.32 6.51
C HIS A 75 6.66 7.80 5.55
N VAL A 76 5.87 6.87 5.01
CA VAL A 76 4.70 7.18 4.17
C VAL A 76 3.47 7.31 5.05
N HIS A 77 2.67 8.36 4.84
CA HIS A 77 1.36 8.47 5.49
C HIS A 77 0.49 7.27 5.09
N VAL A 78 -0.16 6.63 6.04
CA VAL A 78 -0.93 5.41 5.77
C VAL A 78 -2.34 5.47 6.34
N VAL A 79 -3.30 5.15 5.48
CA VAL A 79 -4.71 4.95 5.81
C VAL A 79 -4.93 3.46 5.98
N ALA A 80 -5.35 3.06 7.19
CA ALA A 80 -5.79 1.69 7.45
C ALA A 80 -7.28 1.54 7.14
N ILE A 81 -7.62 0.57 6.30
CA ILE A 81 -9.00 0.17 5.97
C ILE A 81 -9.13 -1.34 6.22
N ALA A 82 -9.53 -1.71 7.44
CA ALA A 82 -9.66 -3.10 7.82
C ALA A 82 -10.79 -3.80 7.06
N ASN A 83 -10.63 -5.10 6.79
CA ASN A 83 -11.69 -5.97 6.32
C ASN A 83 -12.02 -7.03 7.38
N HIS A 84 -12.97 -7.91 7.08
CA HIS A 84 -13.42 -8.95 8.02
C HIS A 84 -12.32 -9.94 8.45
N HIS A 85 -11.25 -10.11 7.68
CA HIS A 85 -10.11 -10.93 8.05
C HIS A 85 -9.08 -10.19 8.89
N THR A 86 -9.11 -8.85 8.90
CA THR A 86 -8.06 -8.02 9.51
C THR A 86 -8.59 -7.07 10.57
N VAL A 87 -9.86 -7.19 10.96
CA VAL A 87 -10.52 -6.34 11.95
C VAL A 87 -9.80 -6.34 13.31
N ASP A 88 -9.20 -7.46 13.69
CA ASP A 88 -8.47 -7.64 14.94
C ASP A 88 -6.98 -7.30 14.85
N HIS A 89 -6.50 -6.85 13.68
CA HIS A 89 -5.12 -6.38 13.54
C HIS A 89 -4.89 -5.07 14.30
N ASP A 90 -3.66 -4.89 14.79
CA ASP A 90 -3.22 -3.60 15.33
C ASP A 90 -3.03 -2.58 14.20
N PHE A 91 -3.73 -1.46 14.27
CA PHE A 91 -3.57 -0.34 13.34
C PHE A 91 -3.09 0.93 14.04
N SER A 92 -2.46 0.81 15.22
CA SER A 92 -1.94 1.93 16.01
C SER A 92 -0.89 2.77 15.27
N LYS A 93 -0.18 2.18 14.30
CA LYS A 93 0.78 2.87 13.44
C LYS A 93 0.15 3.58 12.23
N ALA A 94 -1.16 3.47 12.02
CA ALA A 94 -1.79 4.14 10.91
C ALA A 94 -1.89 5.65 11.16
N THR A 95 -1.68 6.46 10.11
CA THR A 95 -1.93 7.91 10.17
C THR A 95 -3.42 8.18 10.32
N TYR A 96 -4.23 7.45 9.54
CA TYR A 96 -5.69 7.51 9.60
C TYR A 96 -6.28 6.11 9.62
N ARG A 97 -7.44 5.96 10.24
CA ARG A 97 -8.26 4.74 10.15
C ARG A 97 -9.59 5.11 9.53
N MET A 98 -9.94 4.45 8.43
CA MET A 98 -11.18 4.70 7.69
C MET A 98 -11.96 3.39 7.53
N LYS A 99 -13.28 3.50 7.43
CA LYS A 99 -14.20 2.37 7.40
C LYS A 99 -14.17 1.64 6.07
N ASN A 100 -13.97 2.37 4.97
CA ASN A 100 -13.99 1.82 3.62
C ASN A 100 -13.34 2.79 2.61
N LEU A 101 -13.14 2.32 1.38
CA LEU A 101 -12.58 3.10 0.27
C LEU A 101 -13.45 4.31 -0.13
N GLY A 102 -14.77 4.27 0.12
CA GLY A 102 -15.66 5.39 -0.16
C GLY A 102 -15.41 6.59 0.75
N GLU A 103 -15.19 6.33 2.05
CA GLU A 103 -14.75 7.36 3.00
C GLU A 103 -13.37 7.92 2.63
N PHE A 104 -12.43 7.05 2.25
CA PHE A 104 -11.13 7.48 1.73
C PHE A 104 -11.26 8.37 0.50
N TRP A 105 -12.12 8.02 -0.45
CA TRP A 105 -12.35 8.82 -1.65
C TRP A 105 -12.92 10.20 -1.33
N GLN A 106 -13.91 10.28 -0.42
CA GLN A 106 -14.45 11.57 0.05
C GLN A 106 -13.38 12.43 0.71
N TRP A 107 -12.50 11.80 1.50
CA TRP A 107 -11.36 12.49 2.11
C TRP A 107 -10.41 13.04 1.04
N VAL A 108 -10.00 12.24 0.05
CA VAL A 108 -9.14 12.70 -1.07
C VAL A 108 -9.77 13.90 -1.78
N GLN A 109 -11.07 13.85 -2.08
CA GLN A 109 -11.78 14.96 -2.73
C GLN A 109 -11.80 16.25 -1.90
N SER A 110 -11.71 16.16 -0.57
CA SER A 110 -11.66 17.33 0.33
C SER A 110 -10.28 18.00 0.41
N GLN A 111 -9.24 17.37 -0.13
CA GLN A 111 -7.87 17.89 -0.13
C GLN A 111 -7.48 18.54 -1.47
N LEU A 112 -8.36 18.46 -2.49
CA LEU A 112 -8.20 19.06 -3.81
C LEU A 112 -8.97 20.38 -3.89
#